data_AF-A0A9D0T1U4-F1
#
_entry.id   AF-A0A9D0T1U4-F1
#
_cell.length_a   1.000
_cell.length_b   1.000
_cell.length_c   1.000
_cell.angle_alpha   90.00
_cell.angle_beta   90.00
_cell.angle_gamma   90.00
#
_symmetry.space_group_name_H-M   'P 1'
#
loop_
_entity.id
_entity.type
_entity.pdbx_description
1 polymer ?
#
loop_
_entity_poly.entity_id
_entity_poly.type
_entity_poly.pdbx_seq_one_letter_code
_entity_poly.pdbx_strand_id
1 'polypeptide(L)'
;MLSIFVLALVLTGCGGGGGGNGNPGGGSGDGGVVGLSQNGSTNSHNDSRRGTDCMNCHTNGPGTGAFITAGTSIGAAGGSVEYYADMGRTDLRAKLEVDAYGNFYTVTAIDILTPNNMNLSQGAYITIVMPNGSTRNMPGIVSHTSASCNVCHSTGGTQSPL
;
A
#
# COMPACT_ATOMS: atom_id res chain seq x y z
N MET A 1 29.40 52.88 10.46
CA MET A 1 29.40 52.16 9.17
C MET A 1 30.51 51.12 9.23
N LEU A 2 30.16 49.85 9.38
CA LEU A 2 31.11 48.74 9.35
C LEU A 2 30.42 47.61 8.59
N SER A 3 30.85 47.42 7.34
CA SER A 3 30.45 46.31 6.47
C SER A 3 31.09 45.02 6.97
N ILE A 4 30.30 43.96 7.13
CA ILE A 4 30.82 42.60 7.24
C ILE A 4 30.23 41.77 6.10
N PHE A 5 31.17 41.19 5.37
CA PHE A 5 31.04 40.44 4.13
C PHE A 5 30.14 39.21 4.27
N VAL A 6 29.33 39.01 3.23
CA VAL A 6 28.64 37.76 2.90
C VAL A 6 29.69 36.68 2.62
N LEU A 7 29.67 35.58 3.38
CA LEU A 7 30.36 34.34 3.04
C LEU A 7 29.33 33.32 2.59
N ALA A 8 29.18 33.17 1.28
CA ALA A 8 28.39 32.11 0.66
C ALA A 8 29.17 30.80 0.76
N LEU A 9 28.63 29.83 1.51
CA LEU A 9 29.14 28.46 1.53
C LEU A 9 28.59 27.73 0.30
N VAL A 10 29.44 27.54 -0.70
CA VAL A 10 29.18 26.64 -1.84
C VAL A 10 29.73 25.27 -1.46
N LEU A 11 28.85 24.30 -1.17
CA LEU A 11 29.23 22.89 -1.12
C LEU A 11 28.98 22.25 -2.48
N THR A 12 30.02 22.22 -3.30
CA THR A 12 30.10 21.36 -4.48
C THR A 12 30.61 19.99 -4.02
N GLY A 13 29.71 19.02 -3.87
CA GLY A 13 30.05 17.61 -3.67
C GLY A 13 30.08 16.88 -5.01
N CYS A 14 31.28 16.61 -5.52
CA CYS A 14 31.53 15.69 -6.63
C CYS A 14 32.30 14.48 -6.09
N GLY A 15 31.91 13.26 -6.46
CA GLY A 15 32.82 12.11 -6.47
C GLY A 15 32.32 10.89 -5.70
N GLY A 16 31.98 9.84 -6.44
CA GLY A 16 31.74 8.51 -5.90
C GLY A 16 31.35 7.50 -6.99
N GLY A 17 32.28 7.22 -7.91
CA GLY A 17 32.13 6.15 -8.90
C GLY A 17 32.61 4.80 -8.38
N GLY A 18 31.96 3.73 -8.83
CA GLY A 18 32.32 2.31 -8.65
C GLY A 18 31.03 1.48 -8.54
N GLY A 19 30.72 0.47 -9.36
CA GLY A 19 31.55 -0.38 -10.21
C GLY A 19 31.33 -1.83 -9.81
N GLY A 20 30.28 -2.47 -10.34
CA GLY A 20 30.14 -3.94 -10.46
C GLY A 20 29.58 -4.72 -9.26
N ASN A 21 28.35 -5.22 -9.39
CA ASN A 21 28.07 -6.66 -9.61
C ASN A 21 26.56 -6.88 -9.79
N GLY A 22 26.21 -7.63 -10.83
CA GLY A 22 24.84 -7.78 -11.31
C GLY A 22 23.89 -8.42 -10.31
N ASN A 23 22.73 -7.79 -10.14
CA ASN A 23 21.52 -8.41 -9.65
C ASN A 23 20.41 -8.15 -10.68
N PRO A 24 19.86 -9.17 -11.38
CA PRO A 24 18.74 -8.98 -12.29
C PRO A 24 17.45 -8.96 -11.45
N GLY A 25 17.24 -7.86 -10.75
CA GLY A 25 16.05 -7.62 -9.92
C GLY A 25 15.82 -6.11 -9.77
N GLY A 26 16.00 -5.37 -10.85
CA GLY A 26 15.98 -3.91 -10.89
C GLY A 26 14.56 -3.36 -10.90
N GLY A 27 13.97 -3.20 -9.72
CA GLY A 27 13.03 -2.11 -9.45
C GLY A 27 13.82 -0.87 -9.05
N SER A 28 14.56 -0.28 -9.99
CA SER A 28 15.31 0.95 -9.76
C SER A 28 14.39 2.15 -9.94
N GLY A 29 14.14 2.94 -8.89
CA GLY A 29 13.68 4.32 -9.08
C GLY A 29 13.01 5.00 -7.91
N ASP A 30 12.27 4.28 -7.08
CA ASP A 30 11.43 4.92 -6.06
C ASP A 30 12.09 4.70 -4.70
N GLY A 31 12.37 5.77 -3.94
CA GLY A 31 12.90 5.72 -2.57
C GLY A 31 11.92 5.13 -1.55
N GLY A 32 11.22 4.07 -1.93
CA GLY A 32 10.09 3.53 -1.21
C GLY A 32 10.45 2.55 -0.10
N VAL A 33 9.54 2.43 0.86
CA VAL A 33 9.66 1.52 2.00
C VAL A 33 9.32 0.12 1.54
N VAL A 34 10.29 -0.78 1.69
CA VAL A 34 10.12 -2.20 1.35
C VAL A 34 8.92 -2.79 2.09
N GLY A 35 8.03 -3.46 1.35
CA GLY A 35 6.87 -4.14 1.92
C GLY A 35 5.63 -3.27 2.14
N LEU A 36 5.64 -2.03 1.66
CA LEU A 36 4.47 -1.14 1.67
C LEU A 36 4.22 -0.57 0.28
N SER A 37 2.96 -0.54 -0.12
CA SER A 37 2.54 0.22 -1.30
C SER A 37 2.67 1.73 -1.04
N GLN A 38 3.04 2.46 -2.08
CA GLN A 38 3.28 3.90 -2.03
C GLN A 38 2.75 4.62 -3.27
N ASN A 39 2.24 5.82 -3.06
CA ASN A 39 1.76 6.69 -4.12
C ASN A 39 2.83 6.91 -5.19
N GLY A 40 2.44 6.73 -6.45
CA GLY A 40 3.34 6.91 -7.59
C GLY A 40 4.34 5.76 -7.80
N SER A 41 4.46 4.81 -6.86
CA SER A 41 5.36 3.68 -7.05
C SER A 41 4.90 2.79 -8.20
N THR A 42 5.86 2.25 -8.93
CA THR A 42 5.63 1.27 -10.01
C THR A 42 6.05 -0.15 -9.61
N ASN A 43 6.30 -0.38 -8.32
CA ASN A 43 6.73 -1.68 -7.80
C ASN A 43 5.54 -2.61 -7.49
N SER A 44 4.71 -2.87 -8.51
CA SER A 44 3.60 -3.83 -8.46
C SER A 44 3.19 -4.26 -9.88
N HIS A 45 2.20 -5.15 -9.98
CA HIS A 45 1.74 -5.66 -11.28
C HIS A 45 0.91 -4.63 -12.06
N ASN A 46 1.35 -4.33 -13.29
CA ASN A 46 0.56 -3.64 -14.33
C ASN A 46 0.16 -4.55 -15.50
N ASP A 47 0.30 -5.87 -15.32
CA ASP A 47 -0.04 -6.88 -16.31
C ASP A 47 -1.37 -7.59 -15.97
N SER A 48 -1.65 -8.71 -16.63
CA SER A 48 -2.88 -9.50 -16.45
C SER A 48 -3.11 -10.01 -15.02
N ARG A 49 -2.09 -9.98 -14.15
CA ARG A 49 -2.22 -10.33 -12.72
C ARG A 49 -2.83 -9.21 -11.89
N ARG A 50 -2.87 -7.97 -12.40
CA ARG A 50 -3.50 -6.87 -11.68
C ARG A 50 -5.00 -7.14 -11.49
N GLY A 51 -5.51 -6.94 -10.27
CA GLY A 51 -6.89 -7.24 -9.93
C GLY A 51 -7.15 -8.69 -9.55
N THR A 52 -6.18 -9.60 -9.75
CA THR A 52 -6.24 -10.95 -9.18
C THR A 52 -5.97 -10.93 -7.69
N ASP A 53 -6.31 -12.01 -6.99
CA ASP A 53 -5.99 -12.18 -5.59
C ASP A 53 -4.46 -12.26 -5.39
N CYS A 54 -3.88 -11.19 -4.83
CA CYS A 54 -2.46 -11.08 -4.57
C CYS A 54 -1.96 -12.15 -3.59
N MET A 55 -2.81 -12.53 -2.64
CA MET A 55 -2.46 -13.44 -1.54
C MET A 55 -2.19 -14.87 -2.04
N ASN A 56 -2.70 -15.24 -3.23
CA ASN A 56 -2.39 -16.50 -3.89
C ASN A 56 -0.89 -16.66 -4.17
N CYS A 57 -0.17 -15.57 -4.45
CA CYS A 57 1.26 -15.59 -4.73
C CYS A 57 2.10 -15.06 -3.56
N HIS A 58 1.53 -14.18 -2.73
CA HIS A 58 2.27 -13.39 -1.74
C HIS A 58 1.96 -13.75 -0.27
N THR A 59 1.29 -14.88 0.02
CA THR A 59 1.22 -15.39 1.41
C THR A 59 2.31 -16.42 1.69
N ASN A 60 2.48 -17.38 0.79
CA ASN A 60 3.48 -18.45 0.84
C ASN A 60 3.87 -18.93 -0.59
N GLY A 61 3.63 -18.09 -1.60
CA GLY A 61 3.80 -18.44 -3.00
C GLY A 61 5.13 -17.94 -3.59
N PRO A 62 5.26 -17.94 -4.93
CA PRO A 62 6.50 -17.56 -5.60
C PRO A 62 6.75 -16.03 -5.63
N GLY A 63 5.81 -15.23 -5.13
CA GLY A 63 5.94 -13.76 -5.11
C GLY A 63 6.95 -13.29 -4.06
N THR A 64 7.57 -12.14 -4.30
CA THR A 64 8.42 -11.49 -3.30
C THR A 64 7.56 -10.80 -2.24
N GLY A 65 7.93 -10.97 -0.96
CA GLY A 65 7.19 -10.43 0.18
C GLY A 65 6.00 -11.30 0.61
N ALA A 66 5.81 -11.39 1.94
CA ALA A 66 4.66 -12.05 2.56
C ALA A 66 3.65 -10.97 2.98
N PHE A 67 2.65 -10.72 2.14
CA PHE A 67 1.66 -9.69 2.40
C PHE A 67 0.71 -10.13 3.51
N ILE A 68 0.29 -9.18 4.34
CA ILE A 68 -0.75 -9.37 5.37
C ILE A 68 -2.10 -8.93 4.81
N THR A 69 -2.09 -7.82 4.06
CA THR A 69 -3.26 -7.24 3.42
C THR A 69 -2.85 -6.76 2.05
N ALA A 70 -3.65 -7.04 1.04
CA ALA A 70 -3.38 -6.59 -0.32
C ALA A 70 -4.65 -6.46 -1.15
N GLY A 71 -4.59 -5.61 -2.16
CA GLY A 71 -5.54 -5.63 -3.25
C GLY A 71 -5.34 -4.58 -4.32
N THR A 72 -6.37 -4.41 -5.15
CA THR A 72 -6.42 -3.46 -6.26
C THR A 72 -7.68 -2.60 -6.15
N SER A 73 -7.52 -1.28 -6.27
CA SER A 73 -8.61 -0.31 -6.27
C SER A 73 -8.64 0.46 -7.59
N ILE A 74 -9.62 0.15 -8.44
CA ILE A 74 -9.76 0.79 -9.76
C ILE A 74 -10.08 2.28 -9.57
N GLY A 75 -9.32 3.12 -10.28
CA GLY A 75 -9.46 4.57 -10.30
C GLY A 75 -8.86 5.29 -9.08
N ALA A 76 -8.30 4.56 -8.12
CA ALA A 76 -7.77 5.14 -6.89
C ALA A 76 -6.24 5.30 -6.89
N ALA A 77 -5.56 5.15 -8.03
CA ALA A 77 -4.11 5.33 -8.13
C ALA A 77 -3.69 6.73 -7.65
N GLY A 78 -2.80 6.82 -6.66
CA GLY A 78 -2.47 8.08 -5.97
C GLY A 78 -3.40 8.44 -4.80
N GLY A 79 -4.33 7.56 -4.45
CA GLY A 79 -5.23 7.66 -3.32
C GLY A 79 -4.81 6.76 -2.15
N SER A 80 -5.77 6.36 -1.31
CA SER A 80 -5.48 5.47 -0.17
C SER A 80 -6.64 4.56 0.21
N VAL A 81 -6.33 3.47 0.91
CA VAL A 81 -7.26 2.60 1.61
C VAL A 81 -7.09 2.82 3.11
N GLU A 82 -8.17 3.23 3.77
CA GLU A 82 -8.20 3.60 5.19
C GLU A 82 -9.03 2.57 5.97
N TYR A 83 -8.49 2.15 7.10
CA TYR A 83 -9.02 1.08 7.96
C TYR A 83 -9.46 1.69 9.29
N TYR A 84 -10.75 1.56 9.61
CA TYR A 84 -11.34 2.13 10.81
C TYR A 84 -11.84 1.05 11.77
N ALA A 85 -11.75 1.32 13.06
CA ALA A 85 -12.24 0.41 14.10
C ALA A 85 -13.75 0.54 14.36
N ASP A 86 -14.39 1.60 13.85
CA ASP A 86 -15.79 1.94 14.09
C ASP A 86 -16.57 2.20 12.79
N MET A 87 -17.87 1.92 12.83
CA MET A 87 -18.78 2.14 11.68
C MET A 87 -18.90 3.62 11.31
N GLY A 88 -18.71 4.52 12.29
CA GLY A 88 -18.72 5.97 12.10
C GLY A 88 -17.50 6.50 11.36
N ARG A 89 -16.45 5.67 11.18
CA ARG A 89 -15.19 6.02 10.51
C ARG A 89 -14.50 7.20 11.19
N THR A 90 -14.48 7.18 12.51
CA THR A 90 -13.88 8.23 13.35
C THR A 90 -12.57 7.80 13.99
N ASP A 91 -12.33 6.49 14.08
CA ASP A 91 -11.15 5.88 14.69
C ASP A 91 -10.29 5.19 13.62
N LEU A 92 -9.44 5.97 12.95
CA LEU A 92 -8.52 5.50 11.90
C LEU A 92 -7.36 4.71 12.51
N ARG A 93 -7.18 3.46 12.06
CA ARG A 93 -6.15 2.54 12.57
C ARG A 93 -5.02 2.27 11.60
N ALA A 94 -5.29 2.31 10.30
CA ALA A 94 -4.27 2.19 9.29
C ALA A 94 -4.67 2.93 8.01
N LYS A 95 -3.65 3.36 7.26
CA LYS A 95 -3.79 3.97 5.95
C LYS A 95 -2.74 3.36 5.03
N LEU A 96 -3.19 2.75 3.93
CA LEU A 96 -2.33 2.19 2.90
C LEU A 96 -2.45 3.05 1.64
N GLU A 97 -1.33 3.46 1.07
CA GLU A 97 -1.34 4.21 -0.18
C GLU A 97 -1.61 3.29 -1.38
N VAL A 98 -2.28 3.82 -2.38
CA VAL A 98 -2.54 3.11 -3.63
C VAL A 98 -1.53 3.57 -4.67
N ASP A 99 -0.75 2.62 -5.18
CA ASP A 99 0.36 2.89 -6.09
C ASP A 99 -0.08 3.37 -7.49
N ALA A 100 0.90 3.64 -8.37
CA ALA A 100 0.63 4.16 -9.72
C ALA A 100 -0.20 3.21 -10.59
N TYR A 101 -0.22 1.91 -10.26
CA TYR A 101 -0.98 0.90 -10.98
C TYR A 101 -2.32 0.59 -10.34
N GLY A 102 -2.66 1.23 -9.21
CA GLY A 102 -3.91 1.03 -8.52
C GLY A 102 -3.87 -0.12 -7.51
N ASN A 103 -2.69 -0.66 -7.19
CA ASN A 103 -2.53 -1.71 -6.19
C ASN A 103 -2.19 -1.13 -4.83
N PHE A 104 -2.45 -1.90 -3.78
CA PHE A 104 -2.04 -1.61 -2.42
C PHE A 104 -1.68 -2.91 -1.70
N TYR A 105 -0.69 -2.85 -0.82
CA TYR A 105 -0.28 -3.98 0.01
C TYR A 105 0.50 -3.51 1.23
N THR A 106 0.56 -4.38 2.23
CA THR A 106 1.42 -4.22 3.41
C THR A 106 1.91 -5.59 3.90
N VAL A 107 3.16 -5.65 4.35
CA VAL A 107 3.72 -6.77 5.14
C VAL A 107 3.61 -6.53 6.65
N THR A 108 3.25 -5.31 7.05
CA THR A 108 3.05 -4.93 8.44
C THR A 108 1.62 -5.26 8.85
N ALA A 109 1.48 -5.90 10.01
CA ALA A 109 0.18 -6.21 10.60
C ALA A 109 -0.63 -4.94 10.88
N ILE A 110 -1.94 -5.05 10.72
CA ILE A 110 -2.90 -4.03 11.15
C ILE A 110 -3.59 -4.60 12.39
N ASP A 111 -3.43 -3.95 13.54
CA ASP A 111 -3.84 -4.52 14.85
C ASP A 111 -5.30 -4.99 14.87
N ILE A 112 -6.22 -4.19 14.31
CA ILE A 112 -7.65 -4.53 14.26
C ILE A 112 -7.99 -5.70 13.31
N LEU A 113 -7.05 -6.05 12.43
CA LEU A 113 -7.09 -7.22 11.56
C LEU A 113 -6.19 -8.36 12.06
N THR A 114 -5.58 -8.25 13.24
CA THR A 114 -4.75 -9.32 13.80
C THR A 114 -5.63 -10.23 14.65
N PRO A 115 -5.63 -11.55 14.42
CA PRO A 115 -6.43 -12.48 15.20
C PRO A 115 -5.89 -12.61 16.63
N ASN A 116 -6.80 -12.71 17.61
CA ASN A 116 -6.49 -13.03 19.00
C ASN A 116 -6.28 -14.54 19.21
N ASN A 117 -6.10 -14.96 20.46
CA ASN A 117 -5.92 -16.37 20.86
C ASN A 117 -7.12 -17.28 20.54
N MET A 118 -8.27 -16.73 20.19
CA MET A 118 -9.46 -17.47 19.74
C MET A 118 -9.60 -17.45 18.21
N ASN A 119 -8.59 -16.97 17.48
CA ASN A 119 -8.62 -16.78 16.03
C ASN A 119 -9.75 -15.85 15.56
N LEU A 120 -9.96 -14.76 16.31
CA LEU A 120 -10.94 -13.71 16.00
C LEU A 120 -10.25 -12.35 15.91
N SER A 121 -10.63 -11.52 14.94
CA SER A 121 -10.18 -10.13 14.83
C SER A 121 -11.36 -9.18 15.07
N GLN A 122 -11.11 -7.97 15.55
CA GLN A 122 -12.13 -6.92 15.64
C GLN A 122 -12.77 -6.63 14.27
N GLY A 123 -11.94 -6.70 13.21
CA GLY A 123 -12.31 -6.32 11.87
C GLY A 123 -12.17 -4.81 11.66
N ALA A 124 -12.30 -4.40 10.39
CA ALA A 124 -12.11 -3.02 9.96
C ALA A 124 -13.23 -2.58 9.03
N TYR A 125 -13.69 -1.34 9.21
CA TYR A 125 -14.51 -0.62 8.25
C TYR A 125 -13.59 0.07 7.25
N ILE A 126 -13.78 -0.18 5.96
CA ILE A 126 -12.82 0.25 4.92
C ILE A 126 -13.34 1.45 4.14
N THR A 127 -12.54 2.51 4.02
CA THR A 127 -12.78 3.65 3.13
C THR A 127 -11.72 3.66 2.04
N ILE A 128 -12.13 3.81 0.79
CA ILE A 128 -11.22 4.16 -0.30
C ILE A 128 -11.29 5.67 -0.50
N VAL A 129 -10.16 6.35 -0.30
CA VAL A 129 -9.99 7.77 -0.59
C VAL A 129 -9.39 7.89 -1.99
N MET A 130 -10.11 8.56 -2.87
CA MET A 130 -9.69 8.81 -4.25
C MET A 130 -8.67 9.96 -4.31
N PRO A 131 -7.87 10.09 -5.38
CA PRO A 131 -6.85 11.14 -5.49
C PRO A 131 -7.41 12.58 -5.42
N ASN A 132 -8.69 12.76 -5.80
CA ASN A 132 -9.40 14.03 -5.71
C ASN A 132 -10.02 14.31 -4.32
N GLY A 133 -9.76 13.45 -3.32
CA GLY A 133 -10.31 13.56 -1.98
C GLY A 133 -11.73 13.01 -1.79
N SER A 134 -12.42 12.60 -2.86
CA SER A 134 -13.70 11.90 -2.72
C SER A 134 -13.52 10.52 -2.08
N THR A 135 -14.55 10.01 -1.41
CA THR A 135 -14.46 8.74 -0.67
C THR A 135 -15.50 7.72 -1.12
N ARG A 136 -15.16 6.44 -0.99
CA ARG A 136 -16.06 5.29 -1.18
C ARG A 136 -15.96 4.38 0.02
N ASN A 137 -17.08 4.16 0.69
CA ASN A 137 -17.16 3.32 1.88
C ASN A 137 -17.53 1.89 1.49
N MET A 138 -16.77 0.90 1.98
CA MET A 138 -17.23 -0.49 1.93
C MET A 138 -18.38 -0.67 2.93
N PRO A 139 -19.48 -1.36 2.54
CA PRO A 139 -20.64 -1.56 3.41
C PRO A 139 -20.36 -2.59 4.52
N GLY A 140 -19.53 -3.59 4.23
CA GLY A 140 -19.18 -4.67 5.17
C GLY A 140 -17.92 -4.40 5.97
N ILE A 141 -17.73 -5.25 7.00
CA ILE A 141 -16.51 -5.31 7.79
C ILE A 141 -15.52 -6.30 7.16
N VAL A 142 -14.25 -5.93 7.08
CA VAL A 142 -13.15 -6.81 6.66
C VAL A 142 -12.49 -7.39 7.90
N SER A 143 -12.18 -8.68 7.92
CA SER A 143 -11.51 -9.36 9.03
C SER A 143 -10.16 -9.91 8.59
N HIS A 144 -9.43 -10.52 9.53
CA HIS A 144 -8.18 -11.23 9.24
C HIS A 144 -8.32 -12.34 8.18
N THR A 145 -9.53 -12.90 7.98
CA THR A 145 -9.77 -13.94 6.97
C THR A 145 -10.17 -13.40 5.60
N SER A 146 -10.47 -12.10 5.50
CA SER A 146 -10.88 -11.42 4.26
C SER A 146 -9.97 -10.24 3.87
N ALA A 147 -8.77 -10.18 4.45
CA ALA A 147 -7.76 -9.16 4.17
C ALA A 147 -7.18 -9.23 2.74
N SER A 148 -7.48 -10.29 1.97
CA SER A 148 -7.32 -10.28 0.51
C SER A 148 -8.51 -9.61 -0.15
N CYS A 149 -8.42 -8.32 -0.45
CA CYS A 149 -9.58 -7.60 -0.99
C CYS A 149 -10.05 -8.16 -2.34
N ASN A 150 -9.12 -8.66 -3.16
CA ASN A 150 -9.44 -9.21 -4.48
C ASN A 150 -10.09 -10.59 -4.44
N VAL A 151 -10.11 -11.28 -3.29
CA VAL A 151 -10.90 -12.51 -3.14
C VAL A 151 -12.40 -12.25 -3.32
N CYS A 152 -12.86 -11.05 -2.94
CA CYS A 152 -14.25 -10.61 -3.12
C CYS A 152 -14.42 -9.63 -4.29
N HIS A 153 -13.33 -9.01 -4.78
CA HIS A 153 -13.38 -7.90 -5.74
C HIS A 153 -12.60 -8.15 -7.06
N SER A 154 -12.43 -9.40 -7.47
CA SER A 154 -11.52 -9.85 -8.56
C SER A 154 -11.69 -9.21 -9.95
N THR A 155 -12.78 -8.50 -10.22
CA THR A 155 -13.00 -7.70 -11.46
C THR A 155 -13.92 -6.51 -11.15
N GLY A 156 -13.41 -5.47 -10.49
CA GLY A 156 -14.21 -4.27 -10.18
C GLY A 156 -15.50 -4.60 -9.40
N GLY A 157 -15.31 -5.32 -8.29
CA GLY A 157 -16.32 -6.16 -7.65
C GLY A 157 -17.74 -5.62 -7.56
N THR A 158 -18.67 -6.45 -8.02
CA THR A 158 -20.06 -6.44 -7.56
C THR A 158 -20.11 -6.80 -6.08
N GLN A 159 -20.95 -6.06 -5.37
CA GLN A 159 -21.25 -6.04 -3.94
C GLN A 159 -21.26 -7.41 -3.23
N SER A 160 -20.67 -7.48 -2.04
CA SER A 160 -20.94 -8.57 -1.07
C SER A 160 -22.44 -8.54 -0.72
N PRO A 161 -23.20 -9.64 -0.91
CA PRO A 161 -24.64 -9.68 -0.62
C PRO A 161 -24.96 -9.90 0.88
N LEU A 162 -24.05 -9.54 1.79
CA LEU A 162 -24.23 -9.65 3.23
C LEU A 162 -23.99 -8.29 3.88
#